data_AF-A0A6J7AJ06-F1
#
_entry.id   AF-A0A6J7AJ06-F1
#
_cell.length_a   1.000
_cell.length_b   1.000
_cell.length_c   1.000
_cell.angle_alpha   90.00
_cell.angle_beta   90.00
_cell.angle_gamma   90.00
#
_symmetry.space_group_name_H-M   'P 1'
#
loop_
_entity.id
_entity.type
_entity.pdbx_description
1 polymer ?
#
loop_
_entity_poly.entity_id
_entity_poly.type
_entity_poly.pdbx_seq_one_letter_code
_entity_poly.pdbx_strand_id
1 'polypeptide(L)'
;MWISRPVAVVVASLAALFVVMPAQAAPSARVTVVKVYHQAVTPIAVSGSGIGTVRTFFIPIAVNGKAADGQYLTGTLTTFSAAMADGQELRASNLTFVFGTEDNQMVVGGISLYPPAGATIAPGAKTIRPVIGGSGIYDGARGQVVSTNLGANGWTHVFKVRLG
;
A
#
# COMPACT_ATOMS: atom_id res chain seq x y z
N MET A 1 36.59 -51.70 -61.76
CA MET A 1 35.27 -52.12 -61.25
C MET A 1 35.47 -52.43 -59.77
N TRP A 2 35.44 -51.46 -58.85
CA TRP A 2 34.34 -50.70 -58.23
C TRP A 2 34.25 -51.10 -56.73
N ILE A 3 34.38 -50.10 -55.84
CA ILE A 3 33.87 -50.00 -54.44
C ILE A 3 34.64 -50.80 -53.35
N SER A 4 34.92 -50.36 -52.10
CA SER A 4 34.46 -49.26 -51.22
C SER A 4 35.52 -48.96 -50.13
N ARG A 5 35.57 -47.72 -49.63
CA ARG A 5 36.20 -47.34 -48.35
C ARG A 5 35.12 -47.30 -47.26
N PRO A 6 35.35 -47.78 -46.04
CA PRO A 6 34.44 -47.48 -44.94
C PRO A 6 34.75 -46.09 -44.36
N VAL A 7 33.74 -45.22 -44.35
CA VAL A 7 33.71 -43.96 -43.60
C VAL A 7 33.36 -44.30 -42.15
N ALA A 8 34.26 -43.99 -41.22
CA ALA A 8 33.97 -44.05 -39.80
C ALA A 8 33.15 -42.81 -39.41
N VAL A 9 31.89 -43.01 -39.02
CA VAL A 9 31.06 -41.98 -38.40
C VAL A 9 31.40 -41.94 -36.91
N VAL A 10 32.05 -40.87 -36.47
CA VAL A 10 32.24 -40.57 -35.04
C VAL A 10 31.04 -39.78 -34.57
N VAL A 11 30.19 -40.40 -33.75
CA VAL A 11 29.11 -39.70 -33.03
C VAL A 11 29.71 -39.11 -31.77
N ALA A 12 29.90 -37.79 -31.73
CA ALA A 12 30.30 -37.06 -30.54
C ALA A 12 29.06 -36.75 -29.69
N SER A 13 28.90 -37.44 -28.56
CA SER A 13 27.85 -37.18 -27.58
C SER A 13 28.21 -35.93 -26.75
N LEU A 14 27.45 -34.84 -26.91
CA LEU A 14 27.53 -33.65 -26.04
C LEU A 14 26.87 -33.98 -24.69
N ALA A 15 27.66 -34.21 -23.65
CA ALA A 15 27.18 -34.28 -22.27
C ALA A 15 27.00 -32.85 -21.72
N ALA A 16 25.75 -32.38 -21.63
CA ALA A 16 25.42 -31.13 -20.96
C ALA A 16 25.51 -31.31 -19.44
N LEU A 17 26.60 -30.81 -18.83
CA LEU A 17 26.70 -30.66 -17.37
C LEU A 17 25.76 -29.54 -16.91
N PHE A 18 24.62 -29.90 -16.34
CA PHE A 18 23.80 -28.98 -15.55
C PHE A 18 24.52 -28.68 -14.24
N VAL A 19 25.21 -27.54 -14.19
CA VAL A 19 25.69 -26.97 -12.93
C VAL A 19 24.48 -26.47 -12.16
N VAL A 20 24.01 -27.25 -11.18
CA VAL A 20 22.99 -26.82 -10.23
C VAL A 20 23.65 -25.80 -9.30
N MET A 21 23.52 -24.51 -9.64
CA MET A 21 23.91 -23.46 -8.71
C MET A 21 22.91 -23.44 -7.54
N PRO A 22 23.38 -23.44 -6.28
CA PRO A 22 22.49 -23.30 -5.14
C PRO A 22 21.79 -21.94 -5.23
N ALA A 23 20.46 -21.96 -5.21
CA ALA A 23 19.66 -20.74 -5.16
C ALA A 23 20.00 -19.99 -3.87
N GLN A 24 20.71 -18.88 -3.99
CA GLN A 24 21.07 -18.04 -2.87
C GLN A 24 19.79 -17.35 -2.38
N ALA A 25 19.34 -17.70 -1.18
CA ALA A 25 18.16 -17.09 -0.57
C ALA A 25 18.40 -15.58 -0.44
N ALA A 26 17.53 -14.77 -1.07
CA ALA A 26 17.59 -13.32 -0.92
C ALA A 26 17.49 -12.95 0.57
N PRO A 27 18.26 -11.96 1.05
CA PRO A 27 18.12 -11.45 2.41
C PRO A 27 16.67 -11.11 2.69
N SER A 28 16.14 -11.58 3.82
CA SER A 28 14.77 -11.23 4.22
C SER A 28 14.70 -9.71 4.43
N ALA A 29 13.94 -9.02 3.56
CA ALA A 29 13.77 -7.58 3.66
C ALA A 29 13.26 -7.20 5.07
N ARG A 30 14.02 -6.32 5.74
CA ARG A 30 13.73 -5.90 7.12
C ARG A 30 12.35 -5.22 7.17
N VAL A 31 11.57 -5.57 8.19
CA VAL A 31 10.29 -4.88 8.44
C VAL A 31 10.57 -3.51 9.05
N THR A 32 10.08 -2.47 8.38
CA THR A 32 10.07 -1.08 8.83
C THR A 32 8.71 -0.75 9.43
N VAL A 33 8.72 -0.07 10.58
CA VAL A 33 7.51 0.41 11.26
C VAL A 33 7.53 1.93 11.30
N VAL A 34 6.50 2.55 10.73
CA VAL A 34 6.31 4.00 10.75
C VAL A 34 4.98 4.29 11.44
N LYS A 35 4.99 5.19 12.44
CA LYS A 35 3.77 5.62 13.12
C LYS A 35 3.43 7.03 12.66
N VAL A 36 2.20 7.25 12.22
CA VAL A 36 1.69 8.55 11.80
C VAL A 36 0.51 8.92 12.67
N TYR A 37 0.44 10.18 13.07
CA TYR A 37 -0.60 10.75 13.91
C TYR A 37 -1.17 11.99 13.26
N HIS A 38 -2.45 12.24 13.47
CA HIS A 38 -3.06 13.54 13.14
C HIS A 38 -4.30 13.79 14.01
N GLN A 39 -4.80 15.02 14.00
CA GLN A 39 -6.00 15.42 14.76
C GLN A 39 -7.28 14.81 14.18
N ALA A 40 -8.43 15.04 14.81
CA ALA A 40 -9.72 14.69 14.20
C ALA A 40 -9.89 15.44 12.86
N VAL A 41 -10.57 14.83 11.88
CA VAL A 41 -10.64 15.35 10.51
C VAL A 41 -12.06 15.40 9.98
N THR A 42 -12.30 16.42 9.15
CA THR A 42 -13.45 16.54 8.26
C THR A 42 -12.94 16.64 6.82
N PRO A 43 -13.74 16.23 5.81
CA PRO A 43 -13.36 16.45 4.42
C PRO A 43 -13.23 17.95 4.14
N ILE A 44 -12.25 18.32 3.33
CA ILE A 44 -12.12 19.70 2.82
C ILE A 44 -13.06 19.97 1.65
N ALA A 45 -13.53 18.90 0.99
CA ALA A 45 -14.54 18.96 -0.06
C ALA A 45 -15.34 17.65 -0.10
N VAL A 46 -16.60 17.75 -0.52
CA VAL A 46 -17.47 16.63 -0.83
C VAL A 46 -18.11 16.89 -2.19
N SER A 47 -17.96 15.96 -3.13
CA SER A 47 -18.59 16.04 -4.45
C SER A 47 -19.52 14.86 -4.70
N GLY A 48 -20.64 15.12 -5.36
CA GLY A 48 -21.69 14.13 -5.61
C GLY A 48 -22.57 13.84 -4.39
N SER A 49 -23.43 12.83 -4.53
CA SER A 49 -24.31 12.33 -3.47
C SER A 49 -24.56 10.82 -3.66
N GLY A 50 -24.83 10.08 -2.57
CA GLY A 50 -25.03 8.63 -2.61
C GLY A 50 -23.81 7.85 -3.11
N ILE A 51 -24.04 6.79 -3.91
CA ILE A 51 -22.97 6.07 -4.61
C ILE A 51 -22.26 7.01 -5.57
N GLY A 52 -20.93 6.97 -5.58
CA GLY A 52 -20.07 7.89 -6.33
C GLY A 52 -19.67 9.15 -5.54
N THR A 53 -20.23 9.40 -4.34
CA THR A 53 -19.78 10.52 -3.50
C THR A 53 -18.29 10.42 -3.21
N VAL A 54 -17.55 11.49 -3.49
CA VAL A 54 -16.11 11.60 -3.20
C VAL A 54 -15.91 12.60 -2.06
N ARG A 55 -15.20 12.18 -1.02
CA ARG A 55 -14.76 13.04 0.09
C ARG A 55 -13.25 13.24 -0.01
N THR A 56 -12.82 14.50 -0.08
CA THR A 56 -11.40 14.86 -0.26
C THR A 56 -10.80 15.36 1.04
N PHE A 57 -9.55 14.99 1.31
CA PHE A 57 -8.83 15.32 2.54
C PHE A 57 -7.46 15.91 2.24
N PHE A 58 -7.06 16.89 3.05
CA PHE A 58 -5.69 17.34 3.22
C PHE A 58 -5.45 17.52 4.71
N ILE A 59 -4.49 16.80 5.27
CA ILE A 59 -4.34 16.64 6.72
C ILE A 59 -2.86 16.77 7.08
N PRO A 60 -2.45 17.78 7.86
CA PRO A 60 -1.12 17.80 8.46
C PRO A 60 -0.91 16.59 9.38
N ILE A 61 0.25 15.95 9.30
CA ILE A 61 0.55 14.75 10.10
C ILE A 61 1.82 14.93 10.94
N ALA A 62 1.94 14.12 11.97
CA ALA A 62 3.16 13.95 12.74
C ALA A 62 3.68 12.52 12.58
N VAL A 63 4.96 12.39 12.23
CA VAL A 63 5.63 11.10 12.03
C VAL A 63 6.42 10.75 13.29
N ASN A 64 6.16 9.56 13.84
CA ASN A 64 6.72 9.08 15.10
C ASN A 64 6.56 10.09 16.26
N GLY A 65 5.45 10.84 16.26
CA GLY A 65 5.14 11.84 17.28
C GLY A 65 5.78 13.21 17.05
N LYS A 66 6.53 13.40 15.97
CA LYS A 66 7.14 14.69 15.61
C LYS A 66 6.47 15.27 14.37
N ALA A 67 5.85 16.43 14.51
CA ALA A 67 5.39 17.21 13.37
C ALA A 67 6.60 17.90 12.70
N ALA A 68 6.55 18.02 11.38
CA ALA A 68 7.49 18.81 10.61
C ALA A 68 6.83 19.31 9.31
N ASP A 69 7.42 20.32 8.70
CA ASP A 69 6.99 20.83 7.40
C ASP A 69 7.03 19.73 6.33
N GLY A 70 6.12 19.82 5.36
CA GLY A 70 5.98 18.84 4.29
C GLY A 70 5.49 17.45 4.72
N GLN A 71 5.05 17.29 5.97
CA GLN A 71 4.38 16.07 6.43
C GLN A 71 2.86 16.23 6.35
N TYR A 72 2.24 15.51 5.42
CA TYR A 72 0.78 15.53 5.26
C TYR A 72 0.22 14.24 4.67
N LEU A 73 -1.07 14.05 4.87
CA LEU A 73 -1.89 13.04 4.21
C LEU A 73 -2.84 13.77 3.26
N THR A 74 -2.83 13.37 1.99
CA THR A 74 -3.88 13.73 1.02
C THR A 74 -4.62 12.48 0.59
N GLY A 75 -5.89 12.61 0.23
CA GLY A 75 -6.61 11.46 -0.30
C GLY A 75 -8.09 11.66 -0.48
N THR A 76 -8.71 10.62 -1.02
CA THR A 76 -10.14 10.55 -1.26
C THR A 76 -10.77 9.31 -0.67
N LEU A 77 -12.05 9.44 -0.29
CA LEU A 77 -12.94 8.33 -0.03
C LEU A 77 -14.09 8.35 -1.04
N THR A 78 -14.23 7.30 -1.83
CA THR A 78 -15.31 7.14 -2.82
C THR A 78 -16.33 6.14 -2.33
N THR A 79 -17.59 6.53 -2.33
CA THR A 79 -18.71 5.67 -1.92
C THR A 79 -19.08 4.71 -3.04
N PHE A 80 -19.03 3.40 -2.79
CA PHE A 80 -19.37 2.39 -3.80
C PHE A 80 -20.70 1.68 -3.53
N SER A 81 -21.12 1.61 -2.28
CA SER A 81 -22.43 1.08 -1.92
C SER A 81 -22.93 1.70 -0.61
N ALA A 82 -24.24 1.83 -0.46
CA ALA A 82 -24.92 2.23 0.77
C ALA A 82 -25.87 1.13 1.28
N ALA A 83 -25.77 -0.08 0.72
CA ALA A 83 -26.61 -1.22 1.04
C ALA A 83 -25.90 -2.23 1.97
N MET A 84 -24.95 -1.75 2.79
CA MET A 84 -24.32 -2.61 3.80
C MET A 84 -25.20 -2.69 5.05
N ALA A 85 -24.89 -3.65 5.94
CA ALA A 85 -25.59 -3.81 7.20
C ALA A 85 -25.69 -2.48 7.97
N ASP A 86 -26.87 -2.24 8.56
CA ASP A 86 -27.18 -1.05 9.35
C ASP A 86 -27.04 0.28 8.58
N GLY A 87 -27.21 0.23 7.25
CA GLY A 87 -27.11 1.40 6.37
C GLY A 87 -25.68 1.91 6.20
N GLN A 88 -24.67 1.12 6.59
CA GLN A 88 -23.28 1.48 6.38
C GLN A 88 -22.96 1.66 4.89
N GLU A 89 -21.95 2.49 4.64
CA GLU A 89 -21.43 2.71 3.31
C GLU A 89 -20.14 1.92 3.11
N LEU A 90 -20.07 1.16 2.02
CA LEU A 90 -18.80 0.60 1.54
C LEU A 90 -18.08 1.71 0.77
N ARG A 91 -16.92 2.13 1.26
CA ARG A 91 -16.12 3.15 0.59
C ARG A 91 -14.71 2.66 0.31
N ALA A 92 -14.22 2.99 -0.87
CA ALA A 92 -12.80 2.84 -1.20
C ALA A 92 -12.03 4.09 -0.81
N SER A 93 -10.83 3.88 -0.30
CA SER A 93 -9.89 4.95 0.00
C SER A 93 -8.73 4.95 -1.00
N ASN A 94 -8.29 6.14 -1.39
CA ASN A 94 -7.02 6.37 -2.05
C ASN A 94 -6.28 7.45 -1.24
N LEU A 95 -5.25 7.05 -0.52
CA LEU A 95 -4.56 7.86 0.47
C LEU A 95 -3.06 7.92 0.16
N THR A 96 -2.48 9.11 0.14
CA THR A 96 -1.05 9.36 -0.02
C THR A 96 -0.51 10.05 1.20
N PHE A 97 0.42 9.40 1.89
CA PHE A 97 1.15 9.95 3.02
C PHE A 97 2.49 10.49 2.52
N VAL A 98 2.76 11.77 2.76
CA VAL A 98 3.98 12.47 2.37
C VAL A 98 4.82 12.73 3.60
N PHE A 99 6.12 12.43 3.50
CA PHE A 99 7.06 12.41 4.62
C PHE A 99 8.16 13.45 4.44
N GLY A 100 7.81 14.73 4.63
CA GLY A 100 8.73 15.86 4.60
C GLY A 100 8.92 16.46 3.20
N THR A 101 9.00 15.63 2.17
CA THR A 101 9.00 16.07 0.76
C THR A 101 8.14 15.13 -0.08
N GLU A 102 7.63 15.63 -1.20
CA GLU A 102 6.82 14.86 -2.16
C GLU A 102 7.58 13.69 -2.80
N ASP A 103 8.91 13.64 -2.69
CA ASP A 103 9.67 12.47 -3.16
C ASP A 103 9.45 11.25 -2.24
N ASN A 104 9.13 11.48 -0.96
CA ASN A 104 9.03 10.46 0.06
C ASN A 104 7.55 10.18 0.39
N GLN A 105 6.98 9.18 -0.27
CA GLN A 105 5.56 8.87 -0.14
C GLN A 105 5.29 7.40 0.20
N MET A 106 4.17 7.15 0.87
CA MET A 106 3.52 5.84 0.90
C MET A 106 2.06 5.97 0.46
N VAL A 107 1.67 5.13 -0.50
CA VAL A 107 0.32 5.09 -1.06
C VAL A 107 -0.45 3.92 -0.46
N VAL A 108 -1.65 4.20 0.02
CA VAL A 108 -2.53 3.27 0.70
C VAL A 108 -3.87 3.27 -0.02
N GLY A 109 -4.36 2.06 -0.32
CA GLY A 109 -5.71 1.89 -0.86
C GLY A 109 -6.52 0.85 -0.11
N GLY A 110 -7.71 0.56 -0.60
CA GLY A 110 -8.57 -0.50 -0.07
C GLY A 110 -9.96 0.00 0.32
N ILE A 111 -10.79 -0.93 0.77
CA ILE A 111 -12.20 -0.69 1.12
C ILE A 111 -12.42 -0.79 2.62
N SER A 112 -13.42 -0.08 3.13
CA SER A 112 -13.92 -0.29 4.48
C SER A 112 -15.37 0.14 4.61
N LEU A 113 -15.97 -0.18 5.76
CA LEU A 113 -17.32 0.22 6.13
C LEU A 113 -17.28 1.54 6.89
N TYR A 114 -18.20 2.43 6.52
CA TYR A 114 -18.32 3.76 7.07
C TYR A 114 -19.75 3.97 7.60
N PRO A 115 -19.93 4.74 8.67
CA PRO A 115 -21.25 5.20 9.07
C PRO A 115 -21.94 5.93 7.90
N PRO A 116 -23.27 5.78 7.74
CA PRO A 116 -24.02 6.49 6.72
C PRO A 116 -23.77 8.00 6.80
N ALA A 117 -23.45 8.62 5.66
CA ALA A 117 -23.06 10.03 5.53
C ALA A 117 -21.86 10.49 6.38
N GLY A 118 -21.26 9.65 7.23
CA GLY A 118 -20.18 10.01 8.12
C GLY A 118 -18.94 10.51 7.37
N ALA A 119 -18.19 11.44 7.94
CA ALA A 119 -16.96 11.96 7.34
C ALA A 119 -15.90 10.86 7.12
N THR A 120 -15.81 9.93 8.07
CA THR A 120 -14.78 8.88 8.15
C THR A 120 -15.32 7.68 8.94
N ILE A 121 -14.52 6.63 9.17
CA ILE A 121 -14.95 5.45 9.95
C ILE A 121 -15.38 5.86 11.37
N ALA A 122 -16.18 5.05 12.05
CA ALA A 122 -16.64 5.36 13.40
C ALA A 122 -15.47 5.55 14.40
N PRO A 123 -15.60 6.44 15.40
CA PRO A 123 -14.67 6.49 16.53
C PRO A 123 -14.48 5.11 17.19
N GLY A 124 -13.25 4.78 17.57
CA GLY A 124 -12.86 3.47 18.09
C GLY A 124 -12.65 2.40 17.00
N ALA A 125 -13.15 2.61 15.78
CA ALA A 125 -12.99 1.65 14.70
C ALA A 125 -11.56 1.62 14.15
N LYS A 126 -11.19 0.44 13.65
CA LYS A 126 -9.89 0.15 13.05
C LYS A 126 -10.07 -0.41 11.65
N THR A 127 -9.17 -0.01 10.74
CA THR A 127 -9.05 -0.60 9.41
C THR A 127 -7.63 -1.12 9.17
N ILE A 128 -7.52 -2.17 8.38
CA ILE A 128 -6.26 -2.67 7.86
C ILE A 128 -6.30 -2.53 6.35
N ARG A 129 -5.34 -1.80 5.79
CA ARG A 129 -5.31 -1.48 4.36
C ARG A 129 -3.96 -1.81 3.75
N PRO A 130 -3.90 -2.31 2.50
CA PRO A 130 -2.65 -2.52 1.81
C PRO A 130 -1.91 -1.21 1.57
N VAL A 131 -0.59 -1.25 1.73
CA VAL A 131 0.32 -0.26 1.14
C VAL A 131 0.58 -0.73 -0.29
N ILE A 132 0.15 0.08 -1.25
CA ILE A 132 0.24 -0.22 -2.69
C ILE A 132 1.67 0.01 -3.18
N GLY A 133 2.34 1.03 -2.65
CA GLY A 133 3.70 1.38 -3.02
C GLY A 133 4.22 2.57 -2.21
N GLY A 134 5.44 2.96 -2.53
CA GLY A 134 6.06 4.17 -2.02
C GLY A 134 7.14 4.68 -2.96
N SER A 135 7.71 5.83 -2.61
CA SER A 135 8.76 6.50 -3.37
C SER A 135 9.83 7.07 -2.42
N GLY A 136 10.98 7.44 -2.97
CA GLY A 136 12.08 8.03 -2.21
C GLY A 136 12.62 7.05 -1.17
N ILE A 137 12.70 7.48 0.10
CA ILE A 137 13.14 6.61 1.21
C ILE A 137 12.18 5.43 1.47
N TYR A 138 10.99 5.43 0.85
CA TYR A 138 10.01 4.35 0.90
C TYR A 138 9.85 3.65 -0.46
N ASP A 139 10.83 3.76 -1.35
CA ASP A 139 10.80 3.03 -2.62
C ASP A 139 10.59 1.51 -2.40
N GLY A 140 9.78 0.92 -3.27
CA GLY A 140 9.40 -0.48 -3.18
C GLY A 140 8.58 -0.87 -1.94
N ALA A 141 8.08 0.09 -1.14
CA ALA A 141 7.33 -0.20 0.08
C ALA A 141 6.12 -1.11 -0.18
N ARG A 142 6.08 -2.26 0.51
CA ARG A 142 4.96 -3.22 0.46
C ARG A 142 4.59 -3.66 1.87
N GLY A 143 3.29 -3.79 2.12
CA GLY A 143 2.80 -4.26 3.41
C GLY A 143 1.41 -3.72 3.70
N GLN A 144 1.20 -3.29 4.94
CA GLN A 144 -0.10 -2.79 5.37
C GLN A 144 0.02 -1.63 6.34
N VAL A 145 -1.04 -0.85 6.41
CA VAL A 145 -1.26 0.15 7.45
C VAL A 145 -2.46 -0.23 8.29
N VAL A 146 -2.31 -0.10 9.60
CA VAL A 146 -3.42 -0.16 10.55
C VAL A 146 -3.82 1.26 10.90
N SER A 147 -5.02 1.68 10.51
CA SER A 147 -5.55 3.00 10.86
C SER A 147 -6.60 2.86 11.96
N THR A 148 -6.52 3.70 13.00
CA THR A 148 -7.49 3.73 14.10
C THR A 148 -8.02 5.15 14.28
N ASN A 149 -9.35 5.30 14.24
CA ASN A 149 -10.00 6.55 14.60
C ASN A 149 -10.13 6.63 16.13
N LEU A 150 -9.46 7.58 16.76
CA LEU A 150 -9.51 7.79 18.21
C LEU A 150 -10.58 8.82 18.63
N GLY A 151 -11.46 9.21 17.70
CA GLY A 151 -12.51 10.20 17.93
C GLY A 151 -11.93 11.60 18.12
N ALA A 152 -12.31 12.28 19.20
CA ALA A 152 -11.81 13.62 19.52
C ALA A 152 -10.27 13.65 19.70
N ASN A 153 -9.66 12.52 20.06
CA ASN A 153 -8.21 12.40 20.24
C ASN A 153 -7.45 12.21 18.91
N GLY A 154 -8.15 12.28 17.77
CA GLY A 154 -7.54 12.20 16.46
C GLY A 154 -7.33 10.78 15.95
N TRP A 155 -6.17 10.53 15.37
CA TRP A 155 -5.92 9.36 14.55
C TRP A 155 -4.52 8.79 14.73
N THR A 156 -4.43 7.47 14.52
CA THR A 156 -3.17 6.76 14.37
C THR A 156 -3.16 5.93 13.11
N HIS A 157 -2.03 5.92 12.42
CA HIS A 157 -1.72 5.01 11.33
C HIS A 157 -0.39 4.32 11.60
N VAL A 158 -0.40 3.00 11.72
CA VAL A 158 0.82 2.21 11.97
C VAL A 158 1.12 1.38 10.74
N PHE A 159 2.14 1.81 10.00
CA PHE A 159 2.67 1.12 8.84
C PHE A 159 3.56 -0.03 9.30
N LYS A 160 3.40 -1.18 8.66
CA LYS A 160 4.31 -2.32 8.73
C LYS A 160 4.66 -2.70 7.30
N VAL A 161 5.81 -2.25 6.83
CA VAL A 161 6.23 -2.38 5.44
C VAL A 161 7.59 -3.06 5.34
N ARG A 162 7.83 -3.70 4.21
CA ARG A 162 9.16 -4.08 3.75
C ARG A 162 9.54 -3.12 2.62
N LEU A 163 10.79 -2.71 2.59
CA LEU A 163 11.33 -1.85 1.54
C LEU A 163 12.06 -2.74 0.52
N GLY A 164 12.03 -2.31 -0.75
CA GLY A 164 12.61 -3.01 -1.89
C GLY A 164 14.13 -2.83 -2.00
#